data_AF-A0A1I7J068-F1
#
_entry.id   AF-A0A1I7J068-F1
#
_cell.length_a   1.000
_cell.length_b   1.000
_cell.length_c   1.000
_cell.angle_alpha   90.00
_cell.angle_beta   90.00
_cell.angle_gamma   90.00
#
_symmetry.space_group_name_H-M   'P 1'
#
loop_
_entity.id
_entity.type
_entity.pdbx_description
1 polymer ?
#
loop_
_entity_poly.entity_id
_entity_poly.type
_entity_poly.pdbx_seq_one_letter_code
_entity_poly.pdbx_strand_id
1 'polypeptide(L)' 'MTEKKLAAKLREKYIQDPPEGMSAEEIRNMNDGDILDMDYFMHEDDDFYDEVD' A
#
# COMPACT_ATOMS: atom_id res chain seq x y z
N MET A 1 -4.29 1.54 14.51
CA MET A 1 -4.91 0.75 13.42
C MET A 1 -4.06 -0.50 13.25
N THR A 2 -4.60 -1.69 12.93
CA THR A 2 -3.74 -2.89 12.72
C THR A 2 -3.24 -2.92 11.27
N GLU A 3 -2.08 -3.53 11.01
CA GLU A 3 -1.52 -3.71 9.66
C GLU A 3 -2.54 -4.29 8.67
N LYS A 4 -3.23 -5.36 9.07
CA LYS A 4 -4.31 -5.97 8.27
C LYS A 4 -5.43 -4.99 7.88
N LYS A 5 -5.78 -4.05 8.76
CA LYS A 5 -6.81 -3.03 8.47
C LYS A 5 -6.26 -1.93 7.58
N LEU A 6 -4.97 -1.61 7.70
CA LEU A 6 -4.29 -0.66 6.82
C LEU A 6 -4.15 -1.23 5.41
N ALA A 7 -3.62 -2.45 5.27
CA ALA A 7 -3.50 -3.15 4.00
C ALA A 7 -4.85 -3.27 3.26
N ALA A 8 -5.95 -3.57 3.97
CA ALA A 8 -7.28 -3.61 3.36
C ALA A 8 -7.72 -2.25 2.78
N LYS A 9 -7.46 -1.14 3.48
CA LYS A 9 -7.79 0.21 2.98
C LYS A 9 -6.91 0.61 1.79
N LEU A 10 -5.61 0.32 1.88
CA LEU A 10 -4.66 0.59 0.81
C LEU A 10 -5.01 -0.22 -0.45
N ARG A 11 -5.44 -1.47 -0.28
CA ARG A 11 -5.93 -2.31 -1.38
C ARG A 11 -7.11 -1.67 -2.10
N GLU A 12 -8.10 -1.14 -1.37
CA GLU A 12 -9.23 -0.44 -1.99
C GLU A 12 -8.78 0.81 -2.75
N LYS A 13 -7.87 1.61 -2.16
CA LYS A 13 -7.27 2.80 -2.79
C LYS A 13 -6.58 2.44 -4.12
N TYR A 14 -5.66 1.48 -4.10
CA TYR A 14 -4.85 1.09 -5.26
C TYR A 14 -5.59 0.23 -6.28
N ILE A 15 -6.74 -0.36 -5.95
CA ILE A 15 -7.63 -0.97 -6.95
C ILE A 15 -8.39 0.11 -7.74
N GLN A 16 -8.78 1.20 -7.09
CA GLN A 16 -9.51 2.30 -7.72
C GLN A 16 -8.62 3.14 -8.61
N ASP A 17 -7.38 3.40 -8.16
CA ASP A 17 -6.37 4.15 -8.89
C ASP A 17 -5.02 3.42 -8.76
N PRO A 18 -4.74 2.45 -9.64
CA PRO A 18 -3.50 1.67 -9.60
C PRO A 18 -2.27 2.55 -9.86
N PRO A 19 -1.14 2.28 -9.17
CA PRO A 19 0.14 2.89 -9.49
C PRO A 19 0.55 2.67 -10.94
N GLU A 20 1.37 3.59 -11.50
CA GLU A 20 1.85 3.47 -12.87
C GLU A 20 2.58 2.13 -13.09
N GLY A 21 2.24 1.45 -14.20
CA GLY A 21 2.81 0.14 -14.52
C GLY A 21 2.16 -1.03 -13.79
N MET A 22 1.12 -0.80 -12.99
CA MET A 22 0.35 -1.85 -12.32
C MET A 22 -1.11 -1.87 -12.77
N SER A 23 -1.71 -3.06 -12.77
CA SER A 23 -3.14 -3.27 -12.99
C SER A 23 -3.88 -3.49 -11.67
N ALA A 24 -5.16 -3.12 -11.63
CA ALA A 24 -6.03 -3.39 -10.47
C ALA A 24 -6.19 -4.90 -10.17
N GLU A 25 -5.90 -5.78 -11.12
CA GLU A 25 -5.88 -7.23 -10.90
C GLU A 25 -4.62 -7.67 -10.15
N GLU A 26 -3.45 -7.11 -10.48
CA GLU A 26 -2.21 -7.37 -9.75
C GLU A 26 -2.34 -6.91 -8.29
N ILE A 27 -2.88 -5.71 -8.04
CA ILE A 27 -3.13 -5.20 -6.68
C ILE A 27 -4.11 -6.09 -5.90
N ARG A 28 -5.12 -6.68 -6.55
CA ARG A 28 -6.04 -7.63 -5.89
C ARG A 28 -5.35 -8.89 -5.42
N ASN A 29 -4.30 -9.33 -6.13
CA ASN A 29 -3.59 -10.57 -5.85
C ASN A 29 -2.39 -10.39 -4.91
N MET A 30 -1.94 -9.16 -4.65
CA MET A 30 -0.88 -8.87 -3.69
C MET A 30 -1.23 -9.35 -2.27
N ASN A 31 -0.25 -9.80 -1.51
CA ASN A 31 -0.47 -10.07 -0.09
C ASN A 31 -0.49 -8.76 0.72
N ASP A 32 -0.88 -8.83 2.00
CA ASP A 32 -0.98 -7.62 2.83
C ASP A 32 0.39 -6.94 3.05
N GLY A 33 1.47 -7.72 3.14
CA GLY A 33 2.84 -7.20 3.22
C GLY A 33 3.28 -6.50 1.93
N ASP A 34 3.05 -7.11 0.77
CA ASP A 34 3.39 -6.48 -0.52
C ASP A 34 2.72 -5.11 -0.69
N ILE A 35 1.47 -4.97 -0.25
CA ILE A 35 0.74 -3.69 -0.29
C ILE A 35 1.34 -2.67 0.67
N LEU A 36 1.75 -3.10 1.86
CA LEU A 36 2.34 -2.21 2.86
C LEU A 36 3.73 -1.75 2.44
N ASP A 37 4.57 -2.67 1.95
CA ASP A 37 5.91 -2.38 1.45
C ASP A 37 5.83 -1.43 0.24
N MET A 38 4.91 -1.68 -0.68
CA MET A 38 4.67 -0.79 -1.83
C MET A 38 4.25 0.62 -1.38
N ASP A 39 3.31 0.72 -0.42
CA ASP A 39 2.86 2.02 0.09
C ASP A 39 4.00 2.78 0.79
N TYR A 40 4.83 2.07 1.55
CA TYR A 40 6.03 2.60 2.18
C TYR A 40 7.01 3.14 1.13
N PHE A 41 7.37 2.38 0.10
CA PHE A 41 8.27 2.86 -0.96
C PHE A 41 7.72 4.08 -1.72
N MET A 42 6.40 4.21 -1.87
CA MET A 42 5.78 5.35 -2.55
C MET A 42 5.75 6.63 -1.70
N HIS A 43 5.83 6.49 -0.38
CA HIS A 43 5.76 7.58 0.59
C HIS A 43 6.98 7.57 1.52
N GLU A 44 8.11 7.00 1.08
CA GLU A 44 9.34 6.91 1.87
C GLU A 44 9.87 8.32 2.21
N ASP A 45 9.62 9.29 1.34
CA ASP A 45 9.95 10.71 1.55
C ASP A 45 8.88 11.48 2.36
N ASP A 46 7.78 10.84 2.73
CA ASP A 46 6.70 11.46 3.51
C ASP A 46 7.03 11.27 5.01
N ASP A 47 7.22 12.39 5.73
CA ASP A 47 7.62 12.44 7.17
C ASP A 47 6.73 11.58 8.11
N PHE A 48 5.61 11.06 7.60
CA PHE A 48 4.67 10.17 8.28
C PHE A 48 5.24 8.78 8.58
N TYR A 49 6.22 8.32 7.80
CA TYR A 49 6.83 6.98 7.93
C TYR A 49 8.20 6.98 8.61
N ASP A 50 8.75 8.15 8.96
CA ASP A 50 10.01 8.30 9.70
C ASP A 50 9.85 8.11 11.23
N GLU A 51 8.61 7.98 11.74
CA GLU A 51 8.31 7.86 13.18
C GLU A 51 7.92 6.43 13.62
N VAL A 52 8.10 5.41 12.78
CA VAL A 52 7.95 4.01 13.21
C VAL A 52 9.23 3.49 13.87
N ASP A 53 9.37 3.81 15.17
CA ASP A 53 10.33 3.21 16.12
C ASP A 53 9.91 1.79 16.57
#